data_AF-M0HV41-F1
#
_entry.id   AF-M0HV41-F1
#
_cell.length_a   1.000
_cell.length_b   1.000
_cell.length_c   1.000
_cell.angle_alpha   90.00
_cell.angle_beta   90.00
_cell.angle_gamma   90.00
#
_symmetry.space_group_name_H-M   'P 1'
#
loop_
_entity.id
_entity.type
_entity.pdbx_description
1 polymer ?
#
loop_
_entity_poly.entity_id
_entity_poly.type
_entity_poly.pdbx_seq_one_letter_code
_entity_poly.pdbx_strand_id
1 'polypeptide(L)'
;MNVIAETLQYVSNHLGSIMTGLTMAVVGIGVYEARDGFLLFNGQFRGKYGALLIFLGTLFGASLITPMVSEWWARSLPYIPPGQLLGAVLVLGMLGVNKAAEWNFFDVKSLPVYLLGIILMANPELLQAVA
;
A
#
# COMPACT_ATOMS: atom_id res chain seq x y z
N MET A 1 24.04 -1.39 -21.31
CA MET A 1 23.47 -1.75 -20.00
C MET A 1 22.11 -2.39 -20.24
N ASN A 2 21.72 -3.38 -19.45
CA ASN A 2 20.47 -4.14 -19.61
C ASN A 2 19.30 -3.33 -18.99
N VAL A 3 18.20 -3.16 -19.72
CA VAL A 3 16.98 -2.44 -19.26
C VAL A 3 16.50 -2.95 -17.89
N ILE A 4 16.65 -4.24 -17.65
CA ILE A 4 16.30 -4.87 -16.36
C ILE A 4 17.18 -4.32 -15.22
N ALA A 5 18.49 -4.18 -15.45
CA ALA A 5 19.42 -3.66 -14.46
C ALA A 5 19.15 -2.19 -14.14
N GLU A 6 18.85 -1.37 -15.15
CA GLU A 6 18.47 0.04 -14.98
C GLU A 6 17.16 0.18 -14.19
N THR A 7 16.19 -0.67 -14.49
CA THR A 7 14.90 -0.69 -13.77
C THR A 7 15.09 -1.09 -12.31
N LEU A 8 15.87 -2.13 -12.03
CA LEU A 8 16.16 -2.58 -10.66
C LEU A 8 16.91 -1.50 -9.87
N GLN A 9 17.87 -0.83 -10.50
CA GLN A 9 18.60 0.27 -9.88
C GLN A 9 17.67 1.47 -9.59
N TYR A 10 16.77 1.82 -10.51
CA TYR A 10 15.78 2.85 -10.29
C TYR A 10 14.86 2.53 -9.10
N VAL A 11 14.33 1.30 -9.05
CA VAL A 11 13.48 0.82 -7.95
C VAL A 11 14.23 0.85 -6.62
N SER A 12 15.47 0.36 -6.59
CA SER A 12 16.30 0.39 -5.39
C SER A 12 16.53 1.82 -4.88
N ASN A 13 16.79 2.77 -5.78
CA ASN A 13 17.03 4.17 -5.41
C ASN A 13 15.77 4.88 -4.91
N HIS A 14 14.58 4.43 -5.33
CA HIS A 14 13.30 5.07 -5.00
C HIS A 14 12.44 4.23 -4.04
N LEU A 15 13.00 3.15 -3.47
CA LEU A 15 12.26 2.17 -2.67
C LEU A 15 11.51 2.83 -1.50
N GLY A 16 12.12 3.80 -0.82
CA GLY A 16 11.46 4.57 0.24
C GLY A 16 10.22 5.32 -0.23
N SER A 17 10.31 5.98 -1.39
CA SER A 17 9.18 6.70 -1.98
C SER A 17 8.07 5.74 -2.42
N ILE A 18 8.44 4.61 -3.04
CA ILE A 18 7.50 3.56 -3.46
C ILE A 18 6.74 3.01 -2.25
N MET A 19 7.45 2.63 -1.19
CA MET A 19 6.82 2.09 0.02
C MET A 19 5.96 3.11 0.75
N THR A 20 6.37 4.39 0.75
CA THR A 20 5.56 5.50 1.26
C THR A 20 4.27 5.64 0.46
N GLY A 21 4.36 5.67 -0.87
CA GLY A 21 3.20 5.76 -1.75
C GLY A 21 2.23 4.61 -1.56
N LEU A 22 2.73 3.37 -1.47
CA LEU A 22 1.91 2.18 -1.20
C LEU A 22 1.21 2.26 0.16
N THR A 23 1.93 2.66 1.21
CA THR A 23 1.36 2.82 2.55
C THR A 23 0.26 3.87 2.55
N MET A 24 0.51 5.03 1.94
CA MET A 24 -0.47 6.11 1.86
C MET A 24 -1.67 5.75 0.98
N ALA A 25 -1.49 4.92 -0.05
CA ALA A 25 -2.61 4.40 -0.84
C ALA A 25 -3.54 3.53 0.01
N VAL A 26 -2.98 2.61 0.80
CA VAL A 26 -3.76 1.76 1.72
C VAL A 26 -4.50 2.61 2.77
N VAL A 27 -3.82 3.60 3.36
CA VAL A 27 -4.43 4.54 4.30
C VAL A 27 -5.59 5.28 3.62
N GLY A 28 -5.36 5.83 2.41
CA GLY A 28 -6.35 6.60 1.66
C GLY A 28 -7.62 5.81 1.35
N ILE A 29 -7.49 4.54 0.93
CA ILE A 29 -8.62 3.63 0.69
C ILE A 29 -9.49 3.46 1.96
N GLY A 30 -8.90 3.59 3.15
CA GLY A 30 -9.60 3.44 4.42
C GLY A 30 -10.34 4.69 4.92
N VAL A 31 -10.03 5.89 4.41
CA VAL A 31 -10.55 7.14 5.01
C VAL A 31 -11.98 7.44 4.59
N TYR A 32 -12.29 7.34 3.30
CA TYR A 32 -13.62 7.59 2.76
C TYR A 32 -13.82 6.80 1.46
N GLU A 33 -15.07 6.60 1.06
CA GLU A 33 -15.41 5.96 -0.22
C GLU A 33 -15.98 7.02 -1.16
N ALA A 34 -15.35 7.21 -2.32
CA ALA A 34 -15.90 8.02 -3.39
C ALA A 34 -16.57 7.11 -4.41
N ARG A 35 -17.89 7.24 -4.59
CA ARG A 35 -18.70 6.46 -5.53
C ARG A 35 -19.34 7.38 -6.56
N ASP A 36 -20.00 6.79 -7.56
CA ASP A 36 -20.72 7.54 -8.58
C ASP A 36 -21.82 8.41 -7.96
N GLY A 37 -21.53 9.72 -7.88
CA GLY A 37 -22.45 10.75 -7.44
C GLY A 37 -22.46 11.04 -5.93
N PHE A 38 -21.72 10.30 -5.10
CA PHE A 38 -21.69 10.55 -3.64
C PHE A 38 -20.40 10.10 -2.94
N LEU A 39 -20.17 10.68 -1.76
CA LEU A 39 -19.09 10.31 -0.85
C LEU A 39 -19.68 9.65 0.41
N LEU A 40 -19.13 8.52 0.82
CA LEU A 40 -19.39 7.88 2.11
C LEU A 40 -18.24 8.13 3.07
N PHE A 41 -18.59 8.53 4.29
CA PHE A 41 -17.63 8.63 5.39
C PHE A 41 -18.24 8.01 6.64
N ASN A 42 -17.56 7.00 7.20
CA ASN A 42 -18.08 6.12 8.24
C ASN A 42 -19.44 5.50 7.88
N GLY A 43 -19.58 5.02 6.63
CA GLY A 43 -20.80 4.38 6.14
C GLY A 43 -22.00 5.31 5.92
N GLN A 44 -21.82 6.63 6.10
CA GLN A 44 -22.89 7.62 5.93
C GLN A 44 -22.66 8.48 4.68
N PHE A 45 -23.75 8.72 3.95
CA PHE A 45 -23.77 9.67 2.84
C PHE A 45 -23.43 11.08 3.31
N ARG A 46 -22.57 11.75 2.54
CA ARG A 46 -22.16 13.13 2.80
C ARG A 46 -22.58 14.00 1.63
N GLY A 47 -23.35 15.05 1.93
CA GLY A 47 -23.67 16.09 0.96
C GLY A 47 -22.42 16.86 0.51
N LYS A 48 -22.52 17.62 -0.58
CA LYS A 48 -21.39 18.29 -1.25
C LYS A 48 -20.43 19.03 -0.30
N TYR A 49 -20.96 19.86 0.60
CA TYR A 49 -20.12 20.63 1.54
C TYR A 49 -19.50 19.76 2.64
N GLY A 50 -20.21 18.73 3.12
CA GLY A 50 -19.65 17.76 4.07
C GLY A 50 -18.55 16.93 3.42
N ALA A 51 -18.76 16.48 2.18
CA ALA A 51 -17.77 15.78 1.38
C ALA A 51 -16.51 16.64 1.16
N LEU A 52 -16.68 17.94 0.87
CA LEU A 52 -15.55 18.87 0.72
C LEU A 52 -14.73 18.98 2.01
N LEU A 53 -15.37 19.13 3.17
CA LEU A 53 -14.67 19.21 4.46
C LEU A 53 -13.89 17.92 4.76
N ILE A 54 -14.49 16.76 4.49
CA ILE A 54 -13.82 15.46 4.67
C ILE A 54 -12.63 15.33 3.73
N PHE A 55 -12.80 15.70 2.45
CA PHE A 55 -11.74 15.67 1.47
C PHE A 55 -10.57 16.57 1.87
N LEU A 56 -10.84 17.83 2.21
CA LEU A 56 -9.80 18.78 2.63
C LEU A 56 -9.11 18.34 3.93
N GLY A 57 -9.87 17.87 4.91
CA GLY A 57 -9.32 17.32 6.16
C GLY A 57 -8.43 16.11 5.91
N THR A 58 -8.84 15.21 5.00
CA THR A 58 -8.05 14.04 4.61
C THR A 58 -6.77 14.45 3.89
N LEU A 59 -6.85 15.40 2.96
CA LEU A 59 -5.70 15.91 2.22
C LEU A 59 -4.69 16.58 3.16
N PHE A 60 -5.18 17.40 4.10
CA PHE A 60 -4.35 18.01 5.13
C PHE A 60 -3.70 16.95 6.04
N GLY A 61 -4.49 16.00 6.56
CA GLY A 61 -3.96 14.92 7.40
C GLY A 61 -2.93 14.05 6.68
N ALA A 62 -3.20 13.68 5.42
CA ALA A 62 -2.27 12.94 4.58
C ALA A 62 -0.96 13.72 4.35
N SER A 63 -1.04 15.04 4.17
CA SER A 63 0.17 15.88 4.01
C SER A 63 1.07 15.89 5.25
N LEU A 64 0.49 15.75 6.45
CA LEU A 64 1.23 15.68 7.71
C LEU A 64 1.78 14.28 7.98
N ILE A 65 1.01 13.24 7.63
CA ILE A 65 1.39 11.84 7.88
C ILE A 65 2.45 11.36 6.88
N THR A 66 2.37 11.77 5.62
CA THR A 66 3.30 11.35 4.55
C THR A 66 4.78 11.51 4.92
N PRO A 67 5.27 12.66 5.43
CA PRO A 67 6.68 12.79 5.82
C PRO A 67 7.05 11.85 6.98
N MET A 68 6.15 11.60 7.93
CA MET A 68 6.38 10.66 9.04
C MET A 68 6.52 9.22 8.52
N VAL A 69 5.65 8.82 7.59
CA VAL A 69 5.71 7.50 6.93
C VAL A 69 6.98 7.36 6.10
N SER A 70 7.36 8.41 5.37
CA SER A 70 8.61 8.44 4.59
C SER A 70 9.84 8.28 5.48
N GLU A 71 9.88 8.99 6.60
CA GLU A 71 10.97 8.88 7.56
C GLU A 71 11.02 7.50 8.22
N TRP A 72 9.86 6.93 8.55
CA TRP A 72 9.78 5.57 9.07
C TRP A 72 10.36 4.55 8.08
N TRP A 73 9.97 4.61 6.80
CA TRP A 73 10.53 3.75 5.77
C TRP A 73 12.03 3.98 5.56
N ALA A 74 12.50 5.23 5.56
CA ALA A 74 13.93 5.54 5.43
C ALA A 74 14.77 4.90 6.55
N ARG A 75 14.23 4.83 7.77
CA ARG A 75 14.89 4.18 8.91
C ARG A 75 14.78 2.65 8.86
N SER A 76 13.66 2.11 8.39
CA SER A 76 13.40 0.68 8.43
C SER A 76 13.97 -0.08 7.23
N LEU A 77 13.93 0.48 6.02
CA LEU A 77 14.32 -0.21 4.79
C LEU A 77 15.72 -0.85 4.80
N PRO A 78 16.77 -0.23 5.37
CA PRO A 78 18.10 -0.85 5.42
C PRO A 78 18.15 -2.19 6.16
N TYR A 79 17.16 -2.47 7.01
CA TYR A 79 17.09 -3.66 7.85
C TYR A 79 16.05 -4.67 7.37
N ILE A 80 15.28 -4.35 6.33
CA ILE A 80 14.24 -5.24 5.82
C ILE A 80 14.77 -5.97 4.58
N PRO A 81 14.87 -7.31 4.61
CA PRO A 81 15.22 -8.10 3.44
C PRO A 81 14.24 -7.88 2.27
N PRO A 82 14.71 -7.92 1.01
CA PRO A 82 13.86 -7.74 -0.16
C PRO A 82 12.65 -8.68 -0.23
N GLY A 83 12.80 -9.93 0.23
CA GLY A 83 11.70 -10.91 0.30
C GLY A 83 10.56 -10.46 1.22
N GLN A 84 10.89 -9.87 2.37
CA GLN A 84 9.89 -9.32 3.28
C GLN A 84 9.14 -8.14 2.67
N LEU A 85 9.84 -7.27 1.93
CA LEU A 85 9.20 -6.15 1.23
C LEU A 85 8.23 -6.64 0.16
N LEU A 86 8.66 -7.56 -0.69
CA LEU A 86 7.80 -8.13 -1.73
C LEU A 86 6.56 -8.80 -1.12
N GLY A 87 6.76 -9.56 -0.04
CA GLY A 87 5.66 -10.20 0.67
C GLY A 87 4.68 -9.19 1.27
N ALA A 88 5.18 -8.14 1.91
CA ALA A 88 4.35 -7.06 2.46
C ALA A 88 3.56 -6.33 1.36
N VAL A 89 4.19 -6.05 0.21
CA VAL A 89 3.52 -5.41 -0.94
C VAL A 89 2.37 -6.28 -1.47
N LEU A 90 2.57 -7.59 -1.56
CA LEU A 90 1.51 -8.52 -2.01
C LEU A 90 0.33 -8.55 -1.04
N VAL A 91 0.60 -8.67 0.26
CA VAL A 91 -0.46 -8.72 1.29
C VAL A 91 -1.22 -7.39 1.34
N LEU A 92 -0.50 -6.28 1.46
CA LEU A 92 -1.11 -4.95 1.54
C LEU A 92 -1.84 -4.58 0.25
N GLY A 93 -1.28 -4.94 -0.91
CA GLY A 93 -1.91 -4.73 -2.21
C GLY A 93 -3.24 -5.46 -2.34
N MET A 94 -3.28 -6.75 -1.98
CA MET A 94 -4.52 -7.53 -2.05
C MET A 94 -5.56 -7.05 -1.03
N LEU A 95 -5.15 -6.69 0.19
CA LEU A 95 -6.03 -6.03 1.16
C LEU A 95 -6.62 -4.72 0.61
N GLY A 96 -5.79 -3.88 -0.01
CA GLY A 96 -6.21 -2.62 -0.61
C GLY A 96 -7.22 -2.81 -1.74
N VAL A 97 -6.96 -3.74 -2.66
CA VAL A 97 -7.86 -4.06 -3.78
C VAL A 97 -9.20 -4.59 -3.25
N ASN A 98 -9.17 -5.54 -2.31
CA ASN A 98 -10.40 -6.09 -1.74
C ASN A 98 -11.22 -5.02 -1.02
N LYS A 99 -10.58 -4.12 -0.27
CA LYS A 99 -11.28 -3.02 0.40
C LYS A 99 -11.87 -2.03 -0.61
N ALA A 100 -11.10 -1.63 -1.62
CA ALA A 100 -11.53 -0.65 -2.62
C ALA A 100 -12.66 -1.17 -3.51
N ALA A 101 -12.67 -2.46 -3.82
CA ALA A 101 -13.69 -3.11 -4.65
C ALA A 101 -14.84 -3.72 -3.84
N GLU A 102 -14.83 -3.60 -2.50
CA GLU A 102 -15.78 -4.26 -1.58
C GLU A 102 -15.87 -5.77 -1.79
N TRP A 103 -14.76 -6.40 -2.15
CA TRP A 103 -14.67 -7.85 -2.29
C TRP A 103 -14.44 -8.53 -0.95
N ASN A 104 -14.82 -9.80 -0.87
CA ASN A 104 -14.54 -10.61 0.30
C ASN A 104 -13.01 -10.80 0.43
N PHE A 105 -12.46 -10.34 1.56
CA PHE A 105 -11.04 -10.48 1.87
C PHE A 105 -10.57 -11.94 1.83
N PHE A 106 -11.40 -12.89 2.24
CA PHE A 106 -10.99 -14.30 2.39
C PHE A 106 -11.50 -15.18 1.25
N ASP A 107 -11.73 -14.62 0.08
CA ASP A 107 -12.13 -15.41 -1.07
C ASP A 107 -10.97 -16.31 -1.56
N VAL A 108 -11.32 -17.37 -2.28
CA VAL A 108 -10.36 -18.37 -2.78
C VAL A 108 -9.33 -17.75 -3.73
N LYS A 109 -9.61 -16.60 -4.35
CA LYS A 109 -8.67 -15.92 -5.25
C LYS A 109 -7.67 -15.05 -4.49
N SER A 110 -8.02 -14.51 -3.32
CA SER A 110 -7.10 -13.76 -2.44
C SER A 110 -6.13 -14.67 -1.69
N LEU A 111 -6.56 -15.88 -1.34
CA LEU A 111 -5.81 -16.80 -0.48
C LEU A 111 -4.39 -17.10 -1.01
N PRO A 112 -4.18 -17.43 -2.30
CA PRO A 112 -2.84 -17.70 -2.82
C PRO A 112 -1.90 -16.49 -2.71
N VAL A 113 -2.43 -15.27 -2.89
CA VAL A 113 -1.65 -14.04 -2.80
C VAL A 113 -1.22 -13.77 -1.36
N TYR A 114 -2.11 -13.96 -0.39
CA TYR A 114 -1.75 -13.85 1.03
C TYR A 114 -0.76 -14.92 1.46
N LEU A 115 -0.96 -16.18 1.06
CA LEU A 115 -0.05 -17.26 1.39
C LEU A 115 1.35 -16.99 0.83
N LEU A 116 1.44 -16.61 -0.44
CA LEU A 116 2.72 -16.25 -1.06
C LEU A 116 3.37 -15.07 -0.33
N GLY A 117 2.61 -14.03 -0.02
CA GLY A 117 3.12 -12.87 0.71
C GLY A 117 3.62 -13.20 2.11
N ILE A 118 2.87 -13.99 2.88
CA ILE A 118 3.26 -14.45 4.22
C ILE A 118 4.50 -15.35 4.15
N ILE A 119 4.57 -16.27 3.18
CA ILE A 119 5.74 -17.14 3.00
C ILE A 119 7.00 -16.32 2.72
N LEU A 120 6.90 -15.31 1.84
CA LEU A 120 8.01 -14.40 1.53
C LEU A 120 8.42 -13.53 2.73
N MET A 121 7.45 -13.13 3.56
CA MET A 121 7.74 -12.41 4.81
C MET A 121 8.44 -13.28 5.85
N ALA A 122 8.00 -14.54 6.00
CA ALA A 122 8.56 -15.48 6.96
C ALA A 122 9.92 -16.04 6.51
N ASN A 123 10.14 -16.20 5.20
CA ASN A 123 11.34 -16.79 4.61
C ASN A 123 11.94 -15.83 3.56
N PRO A 124 12.50 -14.68 3.99
CA PRO A 124 13.02 -13.68 3.06
C PRO A 124 14.15 -14.18 2.16
N GLU A 125 14.86 -15.22 2.60
CA GLU A 125 15.98 -15.83 1.87
C GLU A 125 15.53 -16.62 0.62
N LEU A 126 14.23 -16.91 0.47
CA LEU A 126 13.72 -17.58 -0.74
C LEU A 126 14.01 -16.81 -2.02
N LEU A 127 14.10 -15.47 -1.96
CA LEU A 127 14.51 -14.67 -3.11
C LEU A 127 16.02 -14.73 -3.38
N GLN A 128 16.84 -15.04 -2.38
CA GLN A 128 18.28 -15.22 -2.55
C GLN A 128 18.61 -16.63 -3.05
N ALA A 129 17.77 -17.63 -2.73
CA ALA A 129 17.96 -19.01 -3.17
C ALA A 129 17.63 -19.27 -4.66
N VAL A 130 16.93 -18.32 -5.32
CA VAL A 130 16.53 -18.42 -6.74
C VAL A 130 17.36 -17.48 -7.65
N ALA A 131 18.19 -16.60 -7.05
CA ALA A 131 19.11 -15.70 -7.77
C ALA A 131 20.50 -16.33 -7.93
#